data_AF-Q972S4-F1
#
_entry.id   AF-Q972S4-F1
#
_cell.length_a   1.000
_cell.length_b   1.000
_cell.length_c   1.000
_cell.angle_alpha   90.00
_cell.angle_beta   90.00
_cell.angle_gamma   90.00
#
_symmetry.space_group_name_H-M   'P 1'
#
loop_
_entity.id
_entity.type
_entity.pdbx_description
1 polymer ?
#
loop_
_entity_poly.entity_id
_entity_poly.type
_entity_poly.pdbx_seq_one_letter_code
_entity_poly.pdbx_strand_id
1 'polypeptide(L)'
;MLKFLLITLIILISLTILTKGDSGIINIYYNGTIVAELHNVSEFNLIGDYAGGLKVIGGEYNLSDGHLFLRGNGTVYVYYRAILPKGVIQIQENKNFTINIYLPTNSTITYVTP
;
A
#
# COMPACT_ATOMS: atom_id res chain seq x y z
N MET A 1 -27.34 -37.25 1.63
CA MET A 1 -25.89 -37.02 1.75
C MET A 1 -25.35 -36.04 0.71
N LEU A 2 -25.69 -36.16 -0.58
CA LEU A 2 -25.18 -35.26 -1.65
C LEU A 2 -25.50 -33.76 -1.42
N LYS A 3 -26.68 -33.44 -0.89
CA LYS A 3 -27.06 -32.04 -0.55
C LYS A 3 -26.17 -31.41 0.52
N PHE A 4 -25.77 -32.18 1.54
CA PHE A 4 -24.88 -31.69 2.59
C PHE A 4 -23.48 -31.45 2.03
N LEU A 5 -22.97 -32.36 1.21
CA LEU A 5 -21.68 -32.22 0.53
C LEU A 5 -21.60 -30.96 -0.35
N LEU A 6 -22.67 -30.66 -1.09
CA LEU A 6 -22.75 -29.48 -1.95
C LEU A 6 -22.73 -28.18 -1.13
N ILE A 7 -23.42 -28.15 0.02
CA ILE A 7 -23.42 -27.00 0.93
C ILE A 7 -22.02 -26.79 1.53
N THR A 8 -21.35 -27.86 1.98
CA THR A 8 -19.98 -27.75 2.50
C THR A 8 -19.01 -27.26 1.43
N LEU A 9 -19.17 -27.70 0.18
CA LEU A 9 -18.33 -27.28 -0.94
C LEU A 9 -18.52 -25.78 -1.25
N ILE A 10 -19.76 -25.30 -1.25
CA ILE A 10 -20.07 -23.87 -1.46
C ILE A 10 -19.47 -23.01 -0.33
N ILE A 11 -19.55 -23.47 0.93
CA ILE A 11 -18.95 -22.79 2.08
C ILE A 11 -17.42 -22.77 1.97
N LEU A 12 -16.77 -23.86 1.58
CA LEU A 12 -15.32 -23.87 1.38
C LEU A 12 -14.89 -22.92 0.26
N ILE A 13 -15.60 -22.90 -0.87
CA ILE A 13 -15.30 -22.00 -1.99
C ILE A 13 -15.44 -20.53 -1.55
N SER A 14 -16.49 -20.18 -0.81
CA SER A 14 -16.67 -18.80 -0.33
C SER A 14 -15.62 -18.36 0.69
N LEU A 15 -15.10 -19.28 1.52
CA LEU A 15 -13.96 -19.00 2.40
C LEU A 15 -12.66 -18.69 1.63
N THR A 16 -12.41 -19.34 0.49
CA THR A 16 -11.19 -19.07 -0.31
C THR A 16 -11.22 -17.71 -1.03
N ILE A 17 -12.40 -17.11 -1.22
CA ILE A 17 -12.54 -15.78 -1.84
C ILE A 17 -12.24 -14.67 -0.81
N LEU A 18 -12.46 -14.95 0.48
CA LEU A 18 -12.17 -14.03 1.59
C LEU A 18 -10.67 -13.88 1.91
N THR A 19 -9.80 -14.72 1.34
CA THR A 19 -8.35 -14.68 1.60
C THR A 19 -7.55 -13.90 0.56
N LYS A 20 -8.20 -13.15 -0.35
CA LYS A 20 -7.48 -12.07 -1.06
C LYS A 20 -7.22 -10.93 -0.06
N GLY A 21 -6.22 -11.14 0.79
CA GLY A 21 -5.82 -10.14 1.77
C GLY A 21 -5.33 -8.88 1.07
N ASP A 22 -5.81 -7.74 1.54
CA ASP A 22 -5.31 -6.44 1.09
C ASP A 22 -3.80 -6.39 1.38
N SER A 23 -3.02 -6.05 0.36
CA SER A 23 -1.57 -6.01 0.48
C SER A 23 -0.96 -4.97 -0.44
N GLY A 24 0.30 -4.63 -0.22
CA GLY A 24 1.01 -3.78 -1.16
C GLY A 24 2.52 -3.77 -0.98
N ILE A 25 3.20 -3.25 -1.99
CA ILE A 25 4.64 -3.04 -2.01
C ILE A 25 4.87 -1.55 -2.16
N ILE A 26 5.55 -0.95 -1.18
CA ILE A 26 5.88 0.47 -1.15
C ILE A 26 7.38 0.62 -1.34
N ASN A 27 7.79 1.29 -2.41
CA ASN A 27 9.18 1.58 -2.73
C ASN A 27 9.44 3.06 -2.46
N ILE A 28 10.39 3.34 -1.57
CA ILE A 28 10.77 4.68 -1.13
C ILE A 28 12.20 4.93 -1.61
N TYR A 29 12.37 5.88 -2.53
CA TYR A 29 13.69 6.27 -3.02
C TYR A 29 14.20 7.50 -2.27
N TYR A 30 15.50 7.53 -1.99
CA TYR A 30 16.14 8.63 -1.27
C TYR A 30 15.95 10.03 -1.86
N ASN A 31 15.65 10.11 -3.15
CA ASN A 31 15.38 11.37 -3.85
C ASN A 31 13.93 11.85 -3.66
N GLY A 32 13.15 11.19 -2.81
CA GLY A 32 11.77 11.51 -2.51
C GLY A 32 10.74 10.86 -3.44
N THR A 33 11.16 10.05 -4.42
CA THR A 33 10.20 9.30 -5.24
C THR A 33 9.57 8.18 -4.41
N ILE A 34 8.25 8.07 -4.46
CA ILE A 34 7.48 6.99 -3.83
C ILE A 34 6.71 6.25 -4.92
N VAL A 35 6.79 4.92 -4.90
CA VAL A 35 6.04 4.03 -5.80
C VAL A 35 5.38 2.95 -4.98
N ALA A 36 4.05 2.97 -4.91
CA ALA A 36 3.26 1.96 -4.22
C ALA A 36 2.46 1.13 -5.23
N GLU A 37 2.59 -0.19 -5.13
CA GLU A 37 1.70 -1.18 -5.75
C GLU A 37 0.74 -1.67 -4.67
N LEU A 38 -0.56 -1.49 -4.88
CA LEU A 38 -1.60 -1.70 -3.87
C LEU A 38 -2.65 -2.67 -4.41
N HIS A 39 -2.91 -3.76 -3.69
CA HIS A 39 -3.87 -4.80 -4.09
C HIS A 39 -5.12 -4.76 -3.20
N ASN A 40 -6.26 -4.43 -3.79
CA ASN A 40 -7.57 -4.31 -3.11
C ASN A 40 -7.57 -3.32 -1.94
N VAL A 41 -6.71 -2.30 -1.99
CA VAL A 41 -6.61 -1.25 -0.98
C VAL A 41 -7.54 -0.10 -1.36
N SER A 42 -8.39 0.33 -0.43
CA SER A 42 -9.32 1.47 -0.61
C SER A 42 -8.77 2.80 -0.14
N GLU A 43 -7.70 2.79 0.66
CA GLU A 43 -7.10 3.99 1.23
C GLU A 43 -5.59 3.82 1.36
N PHE A 44 -4.83 4.86 1.03
CA PHE A 44 -3.38 4.91 1.17
C PHE A 44 -2.94 6.24 1.76
N ASN A 45 -2.13 6.20 2.81
CA ASN A 45 -1.60 7.40 3.44
C ASN A 45 -0.34 7.86 2.71
N LEU A 46 -0.31 9.12 2.27
CA LEU A 46 0.89 9.69 1.70
C LEU A 46 2.01 9.68 2.76
N ILE A 47 3.12 9.07 2.39
CA ILE A 47 4.36 9.02 3.16
C ILE A 47 5.18 10.27 2.85
N GLY A 48 5.56 10.99 3.92
CA GLY A 48 6.30 12.25 3.83
C GLY A 48 5.42 13.42 3.39
N ASP A 49 6.03 14.60 3.28
CA ASP A 49 5.31 15.81 2.86
C ASP A 49 5.15 15.81 1.34
N TYR A 50 3.92 15.94 0.84
CA TYR A 50 3.63 15.90 -0.59
C TYR A 50 4.37 17.02 -1.36
N ALA A 51 5.16 16.62 -2.36
CA ALA A 51 5.99 17.51 -3.17
C ALA A 51 5.59 17.54 -4.66
N GLY A 52 4.46 16.94 -5.02
CA GLY A 52 3.92 16.99 -6.37
C GLY A 52 4.03 15.68 -7.17
N GLY A 53 3.47 15.71 -8.37
CA GLY A 53 3.59 14.63 -9.36
C GLY A 53 2.78 13.38 -9.04
N LEU A 54 1.68 13.51 -8.28
CA LEU A 54 0.78 12.40 -8.00
C LEU A 54 0.23 11.81 -9.31
N LYS A 55 0.43 10.52 -9.49
CA LYS A 55 -0.12 9.72 -10.58
C LYS A 55 -0.67 8.42 -10.00
N VAL A 56 -1.93 8.14 -10.30
CA VAL A 56 -2.61 6.90 -9.91
C VAL A 56 -2.98 6.14 -11.19
N ILE A 57 -2.72 4.84 -11.22
CA ILE A 57 -3.02 3.94 -12.33
C ILE A 57 -3.84 2.77 -11.81
N GLY A 58 -4.87 2.33 -12.54
CA GLY A 58 -5.69 1.16 -12.18
C GLY A 58 -6.95 1.48 -11.37
N GLY A 59 -7.21 2.76 -11.09
CA GLY A 59 -8.43 3.20 -10.41
C GLY A 59 -8.62 4.71 -10.44
N GLU A 60 -9.81 5.14 -10.03
CA GLU A 60 -10.11 6.52 -9.67
C GLU A 60 -9.57 6.82 -8.27
N TYR A 61 -9.32 8.10 -7.98
CA TYR A 61 -8.86 8.51 -6.67
C TYR A 61 -9.39 9.89 -6.27
N ASN A 62 -9.42 10.12 -4.97
CA ASN A 62 -9.58 11.43 -4.36
C ASN A 62 -8.48 11.63 -3.30
N LEU A 63 -7.89 12.82 -3.23
CA LEU A 63 -6.89 13.18 -2.24
C LEU A 63 -7.50 14.20 -1.26
N SER A 64 -7.54 13.85 0.03
CA SER A 64 -7.92 14.79 1.10
C SER A 64 -6.95 14.64 2.26
N ASP A 65 -6.36 15.74 2.73
CA ASP A 65 -5.54 15.78 3.94
C ASP A 65 -4.40 14.73 4.00
N GLY A 66 -3.81 14.39 2.85
CA GLY A 66 -2.75 13.38 2.77
C GLY A 66 -3.24 11.92 2.66
N HIS A 67 -4.55 11.71 2.65
CA HIS A 67 -5.20 10.42 2.43
C HIS A 67 -5.64 10.28 0.97
N LEU A 68 -5.15 9.25 0.27
CA LEU A 68 -5.69 8.84 -1.02
C LEU A 68 -6.83 7.85 -0.81
N PHE A 69 -8.04 8.25 -1.18
CA PHE A 69 -9.19 7.37 -1.28
C PHE A 69 -9.22 6.77 -2.69
N LEU A 70 -9.02 5.45 -2.77
CA LEU A 70 -8.87 4.71 -4.02
C LEU A 70 -10.16 3.96 -4.37
N ARG A 71 -10.57 4.05 -5.64
CA ARG A 71 -11.69 3.31 -6.20
C ARG A 71 -11.25 2.62 -7.48
N GLY A 72 -10.94 1.33 -7.35
CA GLY A 72 -10.54 0.48 -8.47
C GLY A 72 -10.75 -0.98 -8.11
N ASN A 73 -10.80 -1.85 -9.13
CA ASN A 73 -10.90 -3.29 -8.93
C ASN A 73 -9.51 -3.92 -9.16
N GLY A 74 -8.93 -4.49 -8.10
CA GLY A 74 -7.64 -5.21 -8.19
C GLY A 74 -6.45 -4.37 -7.78
N THR A 75 -5.46 -4.23 -8.68
CA THR A 75 -4.19 -3.57 -8.40
C THR A 75 -4.22 -2.09 -8.82
N VAL A 76 -3.88 -1.21 -7.89
CA VAL A 76 -3.70 0.23 -8.10
C VAL A 76 -2.23 0.56 -7.90
N TYR A 77 -1.67 1.40 -8.76
CA TYR A 77 -0.31 1.92 -8.61
C TYR A 77 -0.35 3.42 -8.30
N VAL A 78 0.36 3.83 -7.27
CA VAL A 78 0.47 5.23 -6.83
C VAL A 78 1.92 5.67 -6.95
N TYR A 79 2.14 6.78 -7.65
CA TYR A 79 3.45 7.39 -7.85
C TYR A 79 3.38 8.86 -7.43
N TYR A 80 4.34 9.32 -6.65
CA TYR A 80 4.45 10.74 -6.31
C TYR A 80 5.86 11.09 -5.83
N ARG A 81 6.12 12.39 -5.67
CA ARG A 81 7.31 12.89 -4.97
C ARG A 81 6.93 13.42 -3.59
N ALA A 82 7.77 13.11 -2.62
CA ALA A 82 7.65 13.55 -1.24
C ALA A 82 8.96 14.22 -0.78
N ILE A 83 8.84 15.16 0.15
CA ILE A 83 9.95 15.58 1.00
C ILE A 83 9.95 14.65 2.21
N LEU A 84 11.05 13.93 2.40
CA LEU A 84 11.24 13.03 3.53
C LEU A 84 12.05 13.77 4.60
N PRO A 85 11.43 14.20 5.72
CA PRO A 85 12.17 14.86 6.79
C PRO A 85 13.25 13.95 7.38
N LYS A 86 14.36 14.55 7.82
CA LYS A 86 15.48 13.79 8.38
C LYS A 86 15.04 13.05 9.63
N GLY A 87 15.37 11.76 9.70
CA GLY A 87 15.32 10.98 10.93
C GLY A 87 14.06 10.14 11.15
N VAL A 88 13.00 10.29 10.35
CA VAL A 88 11.78 9.47 10.50
C VAL A 88 11.12 9.19 9.16
N ILE A 89 10.96 7.91 8.82
CA ILE A 89 9.97 7.44 7.85
C ILE A 89 8.87 6.79 8.68
N GLN A 90 7.77 7.51 8.91
CA GLN A 90 6.61 7.00 9.60
C GLN A 90 5.58 6.54 8.57
N ILE A 91 5.14 5.31 8.72
CA ILE A 91 4.14 4.70 7.85
C ILE A 91 3.08 4.10 8.77
N GLN A 92 1.84 4.53 8.58
CA GLN A 92 0.70 3.99 9.31
C GLN A 92 -0.26 3.41 8.29
N GLU A 93 -0.30 2.09 8.24
CA GLU A 93 -1.10 1.36 7.28
C GLU A 93 -1.88 0.25 7.99
N ASN A 94 -3.17 0.13 7.67
CA ASN A 94 -4.09 -0.75 8.38
C ASN A 94 -4.04 -2.21 7.88
N LYS A 95 -3.15 -2.52 6.93
CA LYS A 95 -3.06 -3.81 6.21
C LYS A 95 -1.60 -4.26 6.07
N ASN A 96 -1.38 -5.44 5.48
CA ASN A 96 -0.03 -5.99 5.32
C ASN A 96 0.71 -5.29 4.18
N PHE A 97 1.90 -4.73 4.44
CA PHE A 97 2.72 -4.08 3.42
C PHE A 97 4.17 -4.53 3.50
N THR A 98 4.80 -4.63 2.33
CA THR A 98 6.26 -4.69 2.21
C THR A 98 6.78 -3.30 1.90
N ILE A 99 7.74 -2.83 2.67
CA ILE A 99 8.38 -1.51 2.48
C ILE A 99 9.84 -1.73 2.07
N ASN A 100 10.18 -1.24 0.88
CA ASN A 100 11.54 -1.23 0.37
C ASN A 100 12.07 0.21 0.40
N ILE A 101 13.20 0.42 1.08
CA ILE A 101 13.83 1.74 1.19
C ILE A 101 15.15 1.70 0.44
N TYR A 102 15.27 2.52 -0.59
CA TYR A 102 16.45 2.63 -1.45
C TYR A 102 17.29 3.84 -1.02
N LEU A 103 18.42 3.55 -0.39
CA LEU A 103 19.35 4.54 0.14
C LEU A 103 20.61 4.66 -0.73
N PRO A 104 21.26 5.84 -0.79
CA PRO A 104 22.58 6.00 -1.38
C PRO A 104 23.60 5.07 -0.73
N THR A 105 24.64 4.70 -1.47
CA THR A 105 25.71 3.79 -1.03
C THR A 105 26.43 4.21 0.26
N ASN A 106 26.39 5.48 0.64
CA ASN A 106 27.06 6.02 1.84
C ASN A 106 26.07 6.38 2.97
N SER A 107 24.87 5.79 2.96
CA SER A 107 23.85 6.08 3.97
C SER A 107 24.08 5.30 5.25
N THR A 108 23.72 5.91 6.39
CA THR A 108 23.70 5.22 7.69
C THR A 108 22.26 5.02 8.13
N ILE A 109 21.90 3.79 8.48
CA ILE A 109 20.61 3.47 9.09
C ILE A 109 20.84 3.42 10.60
N THR A 110 20.16 4.29 11.34
CA THR A 110 20.13 4.23 12.81
C THR A 110 18.74 3.80 13.23
N TYR A 111 18.67 2.67 13.93
CA TYR A 111 17.42 2.23 14.54
C TYR A 111 17.18 3.00 15.83
N VAL A 112 16.14 3.83 15.87
CA VAL A 112 15.71 4.51 17.09
C VAL A 112 14.66 3.61 17.72
N THR A 113 15.01 2.96 18.83
CA THR A 113 14.09 2.12 19.60
C THR A 113 13.00 3.03 20.20
N PRO A 114 11.72 2.63 20.16
CA PRO A 114 10.66 3.36 20.86
C PRO A 114 10.88 3.39 22.39
#